data_AF-A0A1Q7HNN9-F1
#
_entry.id   AF-A0A1Q7HNN9-F1
#
_cell.length_a   1.000
_cell.length_b   1.000
_cell.length_c   1.000
_cell.angle_alpha   90.00
_cell.angle_beta   90.00
_cell.angle_gamma   90.00
#
_symmetry.space_group_name_H-M   'P 1'
#
loop_
_entity.id
_entity.type
_entity.pdbx_description
1 polymer ?
#
loop_
_entity_poly.entity_id
_entity_poly.type
_entity_poly.pdbx_seq_one_letter_code
_entity_poly.pdbx_strand_id
1 'polypeptide(L)'
;MNSFERSSGYSAIVAGVAGFLYSVSFVLVTRSIASLGIGLAAFFLLVGAINSIQALSALYRRTREVDAGFALTALLFGLAGAFGAALHGGYDLANAIHPPATAATDFPSAMDPRGLATFGLAGLALLTFSRLIQKGAVLPRGLATLGYVSGLLLILTYLGRLIVLDANSLLLLAPAGLEGFIVNPVWYVWLGLALIRGRRA
;
A
#
# COMPACT_ATOMS: atom_id res chain seq x y z
N MET A 1 19.15 -4.84 -18.71
CA MET A 1 17.99 -4.61 -17.81
C MET A 1 16.79 -5.36 -18.38
N ASN A 2 16.12 -6.21 -17.60
CA ASN A 2 15.00 -6.99 -18.12
C ASN A 2 13.79 -6.08 -18.35
N SER A 3 13.06 -6.25 -19.47
CA SER A 3 11.81 -5.52 -19.78
C SER A 3 10.84 -5.51 -18.61
N PHE A 4 10.76 -6.64 -17.89
CA PHE A 4 9.91 -6.78 -16.70
C PHE A 4 10.28 -5.82 -15.57
N GLU A 5 11.57 -5.63 -15.25
CA GLU A 5 11.99 -4.74 -14.15
C GLU A 5 11.67 -3.28 -14.47
N ARG A 6 11.87 -2.87 -15.72
CA ARG A 6 11.56 -1.51 -16.16
C ARG A 6 10.05 -1.24 -16.07
N SER A 7 9.22 -2.16 -16.56
CA SER A 7 7.77 -2.07 -16.45
C SER A 7 7.32 -2.05 -14.99
N SER A 8 7.86 -2.94 -14.15
CA SER A 8 7.56 -2.99 -12.71
C SER A 8 7.94 -1.70 -12.00
N GLY A 9 9.02 -1.03 -12.44
CA GLY A 9 9.40 0.25 -11.88
C GLY A 9 8.44 1.38 -12.22
N TYR A 10 7.85 1.40 -13.42
CA TYR A 10 6.76 2.33 -13.73
C TYR A 10 5.51 2.01 -12.91
N SER A 11 5.14 0.74 -12.76
CA SER A 11 4.01 0.32 -11.93
C SER A 11 4.21 0.72 -10.47
N ALA A 12 5.43 0.61 -9.94
CA ALA A 12 5.77 1.11 -8.60
C ALA A 12 5.56 2.63 -8.48
N ILE A 13 6.01 3.41 -9.46
CA ILE A 13 5.78 4.88 -9.46
C ILE A 13 4.29 5.20 -9.49
N VAL A 14 3.51 4.52 -10.36
CA VAL A 14 2.06 4.70 -10.43
C VAL A 14 1.41 4.33 -9.09
N ALA A 15 1.84 3.25 -8.44
CA ALA A 15 1.34 2.86 -7.12
C ALA A 15 1.61 3.94 -6.06
N GLY A 16 2.82 4.51 -6.03
CA GLY A 16 3.17 5.59 -5.10
C GLY A 16 2.38 6.88 -5.34
N VAL A 17 2.21 7.28 -6.61
CA VAL A 17 1.41 8.46 -6.98
C VAL A 17 -0.06 8.23 -6.64
N ALA A 18 -0.60 7.05 -6.96
CA ALA A 18 -1.97 6.69 -6.61
C ALA A 18 -2.18 6.67 -5.09
N GLY A 19 -1.22 6.14 -4.31
CA GLY A 19 -1.26 6.19 -2.84
C GLY A 19 -1.31 7.62 -2.29
N PHE A 20 -0.52 8.54 -2.85
CA PHE A 20 -0.60 9.95 -2.47
C PHE A 20 -1.96 10.58 -2.82
N LEU A 21 -2.45 10.33 -4.04
CA LEU A 21 -3.75 10.86 -4.49
C LEU A 21 -4.92 10.25 -3.72
N TYR A 22 -4.80 9.00 -3.27
CA TYR A 22 -5.72 8.38 -2.32
C TYR A 22 -5.79 9.19 -1.03
N SER A 23 -4.65 9.51 -0.42
CA SER A 23 -4.62 10.28 0.84
C SER A 23 -5.15 11.71 0.67
N VAL A 24 -4.80 12.39 -0.42
CA VAL A 24 -5.37 13.70 -0.77
C VAL A 24 -6.89 13.61 -0.89
N SER A 25 -7.39 12.62 -1.63
CA SER A 25 -8.84 12.45 -1.85
C SER A 25 -9.57 12.17 -0.54
N PHE A 26 -9.07 11.21 0.24
CA PHE A 26 -9.69 10.77 1.47
C PHE A 26 -9.68 11.87 2.56
N VAL A 27 -8.55 12.56 2.74
CA VAL A 27 -8.37 13.50 3.85
C VAL A 27 -8.80 14.93 3.50
N LEU A 28 -8.54 15.38 2.27
CA LEU A 28 -8.77 16.77 1.87
C LEU A 28 -10.06 16.92 1.06
N VAL A 29 -10.22 16.13 -0.02
CA VAL A 29 -11.37 16.27 -0.93
C VAL A 29 -12.67 15.85 -0.24
N THR A 30 -12.67 14.82 0.59
CA THR A 30 -13.87 14.41 1.35
C THR A 30 -14.40 15.52 2.27
N ARG A 31 -13.55 16.43 2.75
CA ARG A 31 -13.97 17.56 3.59
C ARG A 31 -14.69 18.65 2.81
N SER A 32 -14.37 18.81 1.52
CA SER A 32 -15.02 19.81 0.66
C SER A 32 -16.20 19.23 -0.11
N ILE A 33 -16.02 18.06 -0.71
CA ILE A 33 -17.02 17.35 -1.50
C ILE A 33 -16.95 15.86 -1.16
N ALA A 34 -17.77 15.44 -0.19
CA ALA A 34 -17.70 14.10 0.40
C ALA A 34 -17.82 12.97 -0.64
N SER A 35 -18.81 13.01 -1.53
CA SER A 35 -19.04 11.97 -2.55
C SER A 35 -17.87 11.84 -3.53
N LEU A 36 -17.34 12.98 -4.00
CA LEU A 36 -16.19 13.00 -4.90
C LEU A 36 -14.93 12.48 -4.20
N GLY A 37 -14.68 12.90 -2.96
CA GLY A 37 -13.53 12.46 -2.18
C GLY A 37 -13.51 10.95 -1.94
N ILE A 38 -14.66 10.39 -1.55
CA ILE A 38 -14.83 8.94 -1.35
C ILE A 38 -14.60 8.18 -2.66
N GLY A 39 -15.25 8.61 -3.76
CA GLY A 39 -15.11 7.96 -5.06
C GLY A 39 -13.67 7.99 -5.60
N LEU A 40 -13.00 9.15 -5.51
CA LEU A 40 -11.60 9.29 -5.94
C LEU A 40 -10.65 8.47 -5.07
N ALA A 41 -10.84 8.47 -3.74
CA ALA A 41 -10.05 7.63 -2.85
C ALA A 41 -10.21 6.15 -3.25
N ALA A 42 -11.44 5.66 -3.39
CA ALA A 42 -11.70 4.28 -3.79
C ALA A 42 -11.02 3.90 -5.12
N PHE A 43 -11.12 4.79 -6.12
CA PHE A 43 -10.46 4.62 -7.41
C PHE A 43 -8.93 4.56 -7.31
N PHE A 44 -8.31 5.52 -6.60
CA PHE A 44 -6.84 5.55 -6.47
C PHE A 44 -6.31 4.38 -5.63
N LEU A 45 -7.06 3.93 -4.63
CA LEU A 45 -6.72 2.72 -3.88
C LEU A 45 -6.68 1.49 -4.81
N LEU A 46 -7.70 1.32 -5.65
CA LEU A 46 -7.78 0.23 -6.63
C LEU A 46 -6.61 0.28 -7.64
N VAL A 47 -6.37 1.45 -8.25
CA VAL A 47 -5.29 1.62 -9.24
C VAL A 47 -3.93 1.36 -8.60
N GLY A 48 -3.68 1.91 -7.41
CA GLY A 48 -2.42 1.70 -6.71
C GLY A 48 -2.19 0.24 -6.35
N ALA A 49 -3.22 -0.43 -5.84
CA ALA A 49 -3.20 -1.83 -5.49
C ALA A 49 -2.86 -2.74 -6.68
N ILE A 50 -3.54 -2.58 -7.82
CA ILE A 50 -3.26 -3.38 -9.03
C ILE A 50 -1.81 -3.18 -9.49
N ASN A 51 -1.33 -1.94 -9.51
CA ASN A 51 0.04 -1.64 -9.94
C ASN A 51 1.11 -2.17 -8.97
N SER A 52 0.80 -2.24 -7.67
CA SER A 52 1.72 -2.76 -6.66
C SER A 52 2.06 -4.25 -6.87
N ILE A 53 1.15 -5.04 -7.44
CA ILE A 53 1.36 -6.49 -7.70
C ILE A 53 2.64 -6.72 -8.51
N GLN A 54 2.81 -5.94 -9.58
CA GLN A 54 3.96 -6.06 -10.46
C GLN A 54 5.24 -5.58 -9.77
N ALA A 55 5.16 -4.49 -9.00
CA ALA A 55 6.28 -3.97 -8.22
C ALA A 55 6.79 -4.99 -7.18
N LEU A 56 5.87 -5.60 -6.43
CA LEU A 56 6.18 -6.64 -5.43
C LEU A 56 6.76 -7.90 -6.08
N SER A 57 6.27 -8.27 -7.27
CA SER A 57 6.83 -9.39 -8.03
C SER A 57 8.28 -9.13 -8.46
N ALA A 58 8.62 -7.90 -8.85
CA ALA A 58 10.01 -7.52 -9.12
C ALA A 58 10.87 -7.50 -7.86
N LEU A 59 10.29 -7.07 -6.72
CA LEU A 59 10.99 -7.08 -5.44
C LEU A 59 11.34 -8.51 -5.00
N TYR A 60 10.40 -9.44 -5.13
CA TYR A 60 10.65 -10.88 -4.93
C TYR A 60 11.82 -11.39 -5.78
N ARG A 61 11.85 -11.07 -7.08
CA ARG A 61 12.95 -11.48 -7.96
C ARG A 61 14.31 -10.94 -7.50
N ARG A 62 14.34 -9.76 -6.88
CA ARG A 62 15.56 -9.15 -6.34
C ARG A 62 15.98 -9.77 -5.02
N THR A 63 15.04 -10.18 -4.17
CA THR A 63 15.33 -10.68 -2.81
C THR A 63 15.43 -12.20 -2.71
N ARG A 64 14.93 -12.97 -3.69
CA ARG A 64 14.91 -14.44 -3.62
C ARG A 64 16.29 -15.09 -3.53
N GLU A 65 17.32 -14.46 -4.08
CA GLU A 65 18.70 -14.98 -4.02
C GLU A 65 19.34 -14.75 -2.63
N VAL A 66 18.73 -13.88 -1.80
CA VAL A 66 19.15 -13.64 -0.40
C VAL A 66 18.57 -14.72 0.51
N ASP A 67 17.27 -14.98 0.34
CA ASP A 67 16.54 -16.04 1.03
C ASP A 67 15.20 -16.28 0.30
N ALA A 68 15.09 -17.40 -0.41
CA ALA A 68 13.94 -17.68 -1.27
C ALA A 68 12.65 -17.91 -0.46
N GLY A 69 12.74 -18.54 0.71
CA GLY A 69 11.60 -18.84 1.56
C GLY A 69 10.96 -17.56 2.08
N PHE A 70 11.76 -16.70 2.73
CA PHE A 70 11.26 -15.41 3.21
C PHE A 70 10.84 -14.48 2.08
N ALA A 71 11.51 -14.51 0.92
CA ALA A 71 11.09 -13.71 -0.23
C ALA A 71 9.71 -14.14 -0.75
N LEU A 72 9.43 -15.44 -0.82
CA LEU A 72 8.14 -15.96 -1.22
C LEU A 72 7.06 -15.61 -0.20
N THR A 73 7.33 -15.77 1.10
CA THR A 73 6.40 -15.37 2.17
C THR A 73 6.08 -13.88 2.09
N ALA A 74 7.08 -13.03 1.87
CA ALA A 74 6.88 -11.58 1.70
C ALA A 74 6.00 -11.29 0.47
N LEU A 75 6.23 -11.98 -0.64
CA LEU A 75 5.40 -11.85 -1.85
C LEU A 75 3.96 -12.26 -1.57
N LEU A 76 3.73 -13.39 -0.90
CA LEU A 76 2.37 -13.88 -0.61
C LEU A 76 1.60 -12.89 0.27
N PHE A 77 2.22 -12.36 1.33
CA PHE A 77 1.61 -11.30 2.14
C PHE A 77 1.37 -10.03 1.33
N GLY A 78 2.32 -9.64 0.48
CA GLY A 78 2.21 -8.45 -0.36
C GLY A 78 1.09 -8.57 -1.39
N LEU A 79 0.96 -9.72 -2.05
CA LEU A 79 -0.12 -10.00 -2.97
C LEU A 79 -1.47 -10.03 -2.25
N ALA A 80 -1.55 -10.68 -1.09
CA ALA A 80 -2.77 -10.67 -0.29
C ALA A 80 -3.18 -9.24 0.11
N GLY A 81 -2.22 -8.40 0.51
CA GLY A 81 -2.48 -6.99 0.82
C GLY A 81 -2.90 -6.17 -0.40
N ALA A 82 -2.25 -6.38 -1.55
CA ALA A 82 -2.62 -5.74 -2.80
C ALA A 82 -4.02 -6.16 -3.27
N PHE A 83 -4.36 -7.45 -3.20
CA PHE A 83 -5.71 -7.92 -3.53
C PHE A 83 -6.75 -7.37 -2.54
N GLY A 84 -6.44 -7.35 -1.25
CA GLY A 84 -7.30 -6.74 -0.24
C GLY A 84 -7.60 -5.26 -0.54
N ALA A 85 -6.57 -4.49 -0.85
CA ALA A 85 -6.70 -3.07 -1.23
C ALA A 85 -7.48 -2.88 -2.54
N ALA A 86 -7.26 -3.75 -3.53
CA ALA A 86 -8.00 -3.70 -4.78
C ALA A 86 -9.50 -4.02 -4.56
N LEU A 87 -9.81 -5.05 -3.78
CA LEU A 87 -11.19 -5.38 -3.43
C LEU A 87 -11.85 -4.28 -2.60
N HIS A 88 -11.12 -3.70 -1.65
CA HIS A 88 -11.59 -2.56 -0.84
C HIS A 88 -11.91 -1.36 -1.72
N GLY A 89 -10.97 -0.94 -2.57
CA GLY A 89 -11.17 0.18 -3.49
C GLY A 89 -12.29 -0.10 -4.51
N GLY A 90 -12.36 -1.31 -5.05
CA GLY A 90 -13.42 -1.70 -5.98
C GLY A 90 -14.82 -1.71 -5.32
N TYR A 91 -14.90 -2.21 -4.09
CA TYR A 91 -16.14 -2.23 -3.31
C TYR A 91 -16.63 -0.80 -3.00
N ASP A 92 -15.75 0.05 -2.49
CA ASP A 92 -16.10 1.44 -2.17
C ASP A 92 -16.46 2.23 -3.44
N LEU A 93 -15.75 1.98 -4.55
CA LEU A 93 -16.01 2.65 -5.82
C LEU A 93 -17.37 2.24 -6.40
N ALA A 94 -17.71 0.95 -6.33
CA ALA A 94 -19.01 0.47 -6.77
C ALA A 94 -20.16 1.14 -5.99
N ASN A 95 -20.02 1.24 -4.66
CA ASN A 95 -21.00 1.90 -3.80
C ASN A 95 -21.02 3.43 -3.96
N ALA A 96 -19.90 4.05 -4.34
CA ALA A 96 -19.87 5.48 -4.63
C ALA A 96 -20.58 5.82 -5.95
N ILE A 97 -20.47 4.96 -6.97
CA ILE A 97 -21.11 5.15 -8.27
C ILE A 97 -22.60 4.78 -8.21
N HIS A 98 -22.95 3.68 -7.53
CA HIS A 98 -24.32 3.23 -7.35
C HIS A 98 -24.62 3.02 -5.86
N PRO A 99 -24.98 4.09 -5.12
CA PRO A 99 -25.23 3.99 -3.69
C PRO A 99 -26.39 3.04 -3.36
N PRO A 100 -26.25 2.19 -2.34
CA PRO A 100 -27.36 1.36 -1.87
C PRO A 100 -28.46 2.24 -1.28
N ALA A 101 -29.71 1.79 -1.38
CA ALA A 101 -30.87 2.50 -0.80
C ALA A 101 -30.77 2.67 0.73
N THR A 102 -30.08 1.75 1.41
CA THR A 102 -29.81 1.81 2.85
C THR A 102 -28.31 1.65 3.08
N ALA A 103 -27.70 2.60 3.79
CA ALA A 103 -26.28 2.55 4.13
C ALA A 103 -26.04 1.62 5.33
N ALA A 104 -25.16 0.61 5.15
CA ALA A 104 -24.68 -0.22 6.26
C ALA A 104 -23.48 0.45 6.92
N THR A 105 -23.70 1.50 7.70
CA THR A 105 -22.62 2.37 8.24
C THR A 105 -21.87 1.78 9.43
N ASP A 106 -22.44 0.78 10.10
CA ASP A 106 -21.95 0.33 11.41
C ASP A 106 -21.11 -0.96 11.33
N PHE A 107 -21.02 -1.59 10.16
CA PHE A 107 -20.23 -2.80 9.95
C PHE A 107 -18.91 -2.49 9.23
N PRO A 108 -17.81 -3.17 9.59
CA PRO A 108 -16.61 -3.18 8.76
C PRO A 108 -16.93 -3.69 7.34
N SER A 109 -16.17 -3.25 6.34
CA SER A 109 -16.24 -3.80 4.98
C SER A 109 -16.13 -5.33 5.01
N ALA A 110 -17.02 -6.01 4.29
CA ALA A 110 -16.98 -7.47 4.15
C ALA A 110 -15.80 -7.95 3.31
N MET A 111 -15.22 -7.07 2.48
CA MET A 111 -14.11 -7.40 1.59
C MET A 111 -12.76 -7.28 2.28
N ASP A 112 -12.59 -6.26 3.12
CA ASP A 112 -11.37 -6.01 3.87
C ASP A 112 -11.67 -5.36 5.24
N PRO A 113 -12.07 -6.18 6.24
CA PRO A 113 -12.51 -5.70 7.53
C PRO A 113 -11.45 -4.83 8.20
N ARG A 114 -11.79 -3.53 8.36
CA ARG A 114 -10.92 -2.49 8.93
C ARG A 114 -9.56 -2.33 8.22
N GLY A 115 -9.37 -2.92 7.04
CA GLY A 115 -8.10 -2.88 6.31
C GLY A 115 -7.09 -3.95 6.72
N LEU A 116 -7.53 -5.10 7.24
CA LEU A 116 -6.65 -6.21 7.65
C LEU A 116 -5.68 -6.61 6.53
N ALA A 117 -6.17 -6.79 5.31
CA ALA A 117 -5.32 -7.13 4.19
C ALA A 117 -4.54 -5.90 3.71
N THR A 118 -5.24 -4.79 3.43
CA THR A 118 -4.64 -3.55 2.89
C THR A 118 -3.48 -3.04 3.74
N PHE A 119 -3.60 -3.10 5.06
CA PHE A 119 -2.63 -2.55 5.98
C PHE A 119 -1.85 -3.64 6.73
N GLY A 120 -2.54 -4.62 7.33
CA GLY A 120 -1.89 -5.66 8.13
C GLY A 120 -0.97 -6.55 7.30
N LEU A 121 -1.50 -7.20 6.26
CA LEU A 121 -0.72 -8.11 5.41
C LEU A 121 0.32 -7.35 4.57
N ALA A 122 -0.06 -6.19 4.02
CA ALA A 122 0.90 -5.34 3.32
C ALA A 122 2.06 -4.90 4.23
N GLY A 123 1.76 -4.56 5.49
CA GLY A 123 2.77 -4.19 6.47
C GLY A 123 3.76 -5.33 6.76
N LEU A 124 3.25 -6.55 6.98
CA LEU A 124 4.09 -7.74 7.15
C LEU A 124 4.97 -8.02 5.93
N ALA A 125 4.44 -7.82 4.73
CA ALA A 125 5.19 -7.96 3.49
C ALA A 125 6.36 -6.96 3.45
N LEU A 126 6.12 -5.68 3.73
CA LEU A 126 7.16 -4.65 3.71
C LEU A 126 8.22 -4.84 4.79
N LEU A 127 7.85 -5.24 6.01
CA LEU A 127 8.83 -5.59 7.05
C LEU A 127 9.75 -6.74 6.58
N THR A 128 9.16 -7.76 5.95
CA THR A 128 9.92 -8.93 5.48
C THR A 128 10.80 -8.58 4.29
N PHE A 129 10.30 -7.86 3.29
CA PHE A 129 11.10 -7.39 2.16
C PHE A 129 12.23 -6.46 2.61
N SER A 130 11.96 -5.55 3.55
CA SER A 130 12.97 -4.61 4.08
C SER A 130 14.13 -5.34 4.74
N ARG A 131 13.83 -6.41 5.49
CA ARG A 131 14.85 -7.30 6.07
C ARG A 131 15.73 -7.92 4.99
N LEU A 132 15.13 -8.41 3.91
CA LEU A 132 15.87 -9.04 2.82
C LEU A 132 16.71 -8.03 2.02
N ILE A 133 16.17 -6.82 1.77
CA ILE A 133 16.91 -5.74 1.13
C ILE A 133 18.14 -5.37 1.97
N GLN A 134 17.96 -5.20 3.28
CA GLN A 134 19.05 -4.85 4.19
C GLN A 134 20.12 -5.93 4.26
N LYS A 135 19.72 -7.20 4.40
CA LYS A 135 20.64 -8.35 4.51
C LYS A 135 21.42 -8.59 3.22
N GLY A 136 20.75 -8.51 2.07
CA GLY A 136 21.34 -8.87 0.79
C GLY A 136 22.04 -7.74 0.05
N ALA A 137 21.89 -6.48 0.50
CA ALA A 137 22.33 -5.29 -0.23
C ALA A 137 21.88 -5.30 -1.71
N VAL A 138 20.71 -5.87 -1.99
CA VAL A 138 20.20 -6.02 -3.37
C VAL A 138 19.57 -4.73 -3.92
N LEU A 139 19.23 -3.80 -3.02
CA LEU A 139 18.69 -2.47 -3.26
C LEU A 139 19.26 -1.49 -2.22
N PRO A 140 19.13 -0.16 -2.42
CA PRO A 140 19.68 0.84 -1.49
C PRO A 140 19.20 0.64 -0.05
N ARG A 141 20.10 0.77 0.93
CA ARG A 141 19.78 0.57 2.36
C ARG A 141 18.67 1.50 2.86
N GLY A 142 18.62 2.75 2.39
CA GLY A 142 17.56 3.68 2.77
C GLY A 142 16.16 3.23 2.31
N LEU A 143 16.06 2.42 1.24
CA LEU A 143 14.81 1.82 0.80
C LEU A 143 14.33 0.74 1.78
N ALA A 144 15.26 -0.02 2.40
CA ALA A 144 14.92 -0.93 3.49
C ALA A 144 14.46 -0.16 4.73
N THR A 145 15.15 0.91 5.12
CA THR A 145 14.74 1.74 6.26
C THR A 145 13.34 2.29 6.08
N LEU A 146 13.04 2.91 4.93
CA LEU A 146 11.70 3.42 4.64
C LEU A 146 10.67 2.29 4.57
N GLY A 147 11.03 1.11 4.07
CA GLY A 147 10.12 -0.04 4.05
C GLY A 147 9.81 -0.58 5.45
N TYR A 148 10.77 -0.53 6.38
CA TYR A 148 10.50 -0.83 7.80
C TYR A 148 9.55 0.18 8.42
N VAL A 149 9.78 1.47 8.19
CA VAL A 149 8.88 2.53 8.67
C VAL A 149 7.47 2.33 8.09
N SER A 150 7.37 2.11 6.77
CA SER A 150 6.09 1.88 6.10
C SER A 150 5.36 0.66 6.67
N GLY A 151 6.06 -0.47 6.80
CA GLY A 151 5.48 -1.68 7.36
C GLY A 151 4.95 -1.49 8.79
N LEU A 152 5.67 -0.75 9.63
CA LEU A 152 5.22 -0.43 10.98
C LEU A 152 4.00 0.51 10.98
N LEU A 153 4.02 1.57 10.18
CA LEU A 153 2.91 2.52 10.09
C LEU A 153 1.63 1.87 9.56
N LEU A 154 1.73 0.95 8.61
CA LEU A 154 0.60 0.17 8.11
C LEU A 154 0.01 -0.72 9.22
N ILE A 155 0.83 -1.44 9.97
CA ILE A 155 0.36 -2.26 11.10
C ILE A 155 -0.30 -1.39 12.17
N LEU A 156 0.29 -0.25 12.51
CA LEU A 156 -0.30 0.70 13.46
C LEU A 156 -1.64 1.26 12.95
N THR A 157 -1.74 1.54 11.64
CA THR A 157 -2.99 1.99 11.01
C THR A 157 -4.06 0.92 11.11
N TYR A 158 -3.73 -0.34 10.84
CA TYR A 158 -4.68 -1.46 11.01
C TYR A 158 -5.17 -1.57 12.46
N LEU A 159 -4.25 -1.62 13.42
CA LEU A 159 -4.58 -1.72 14.84
C LEU A 159 -5.40 -0.51 15.32
N GLY A 160 -5.05 0.69 14.86
CA GLY A 160 -5.82 1.91 15.10
C GLY A 160 -7.26 1.77 14.60
N ARG A 161 -7.46 1.32 13.34
CA ARG A 161 -8.80 1.11 12.77
C ARG A 161 -9.59 -0.01 13.46
N LEU A 162 -8.90 -0.96 14.08
CA LEU A 162 -9.52 -2.09 14.77
C LEU A 162 -9.95 -1.74 16.20
N ILE A 163 -9.14 -0.98 16.92
CA ILE A 163 -9.29 -0.77 18.37
C ILE A 163 -9.87 0.62 18.69
N VAL A 164 -9.53 1.64 17.88
CA VAL A 164 -9.96 3.02 18.12
C VAL A 164 -11.23 3.30 17.32
N LEU A 165 -12.35 3.48 18.03
CA LEU A 165 -13.65 3.74 17.41
C LEU A 165 -13.83 5.20 16.97
N ASP A 166 -13.10 6.14 17.58
CA ASP A 166 -13.09 7.54 17.17
C ASP A 166 -12.15 7.74 15.97
N ALA A 167 -12.76 7.99 14.81
CA ALA A 167 -12.04 8.24 13.56
C ALA A 167 -11.19 9.53 13.55
N ASN A 168 -11.42 10.44 14.51
CA ASN A 168 -10.64 11.68 14.64
C ASN A 168 -9.44 11.55 15.58
N SER A 169 -9.25 10.39 16.20
CA SER A 169 -8.14 10.17 17.11
C SER A 169 -6.80 10.34 16.40
N LEU A 170 -5.91 11.14 17.01
CA LEU A 170 -4.56 11.34 16.49
C LEU A 170 -3.76 10.03 16.43
N LEU A 171 -4.07 9.07 17.30
CA LEU A 171 -3.46 7.73 17.27
C LEU A 171 -3.74 6.96 15.98
N LEU A 172 -4.86 7.25 15.31
CA LEU A 172 -5.20 6.69 14.00
C LEU A 172 -4.71 7.61 12.87
N LEU A 173 -4.97 8.92 12.96
CA LEU A 173 -4.68 9.87 11.89
C LEU A 173 -3.18 10.08 11.67
N ALA A 174 -2.36 10.07 12.73
CA ALA A 174 -0.92 10.28 12.60
C ALA A 174 -0.22 9.18 11.79
N PRO A 175 -0.36 7.87 12.11
CA PRO A 175 0.27 6.83 11.33
C PRO A 175 -0.29 6.74 9.90
N ALA A 176 -1.62 6.85 9.74
CA ALA A 176 -2.26 6.80 8.44
C ALA A 176 -1.84 7.98 7.54
N GLY A 177 -1.78 9.19 8.12
CA GLY A 177 -1.36 10.40 7.43
C GLY A 177 0.11 10.36 7.04
N LEU A 178 1.01 9.99 7.96
CA LEU A 178 2.44 9.89 7.67
C LEU A 178 2.73 8.84 6.60
N GLU A 179 2.07 7.68 6.69
CA GLU A 179 2.18 6.63 5.68
C GLU A 179 1.69 7.10 4.32
N GLY A 180 0.44 7.60 4.26
CA GLY A 180 -0.21 7.94 3.01
C GLY A 180 0.37 9.15 2.27
N PHE A 181 0.75 10.22 3.00
CA PHE A 181 1.25 11.44 2.38
C PHE A 181 2.75 11.40 2.07
N ILE A 182 3.54 10.65 2.82
CA ILE A 182 5.00 10.78 2.79
C ILE A 182 5.68 9.44 2.56
N VAL A 183 5.51 8.49 3.49
CA VAL A 183 6.36 7.29 3.50
C VAL A 183 6.04 6.38 2.32
N ASN A 184 4.75 6.08 2.09
CA ASN A 184 4.31 5.20 1.00
C ASN A 184 4.67 5.75 -0.39
N PRO A 185 4.35 7.02 -0.73
CA PRO A 185 4.67 7.57 -2.04
C PRO A 185 6.18 7.62 -2.29
N VAL A 186 6.96 8.05 -1.30
CA VAL A 186 8.42 8.11 -1.42
C VAL A 186 9.01 6.72 -1.60
N TRP A 187 8.55 5.74 -0.83
CA TRP A 187 9.05 4.36 -0.92
C TRP A 187 8.78 3.75 -2.30
N TYR A 188 7.54 3.83 -2.79
CA TYR A 188 7.16 3.25 -4.09
C TYR A 188 7.83 3.97 -5.27
N VAL A 189 7.91 5.30 -5.25
CA VAL A 189 8.60 6.06 -6.30
C VAL A 189 10.10 5.74 -6.29
N TRP A 190 10.73 5.66 -5.12
CA TRP A 190 12.15 5.30 -5.03
C TRP A 190 12.40 3.86 -5.48
N LEU A 191 11.58 2.91 -5.06
CA LEU A 191 11.62 1.53 -5.57
C LEU A 191 11.55 1.52 -7.10
N GLY A 192 10.59 2.25 -7.67
CA GLY A 192 10.41 2.33 -9.10
C GLY A 192 11.62 2.87 -9.84
N LEU A 193 12.21 3.96 -9.35
CA LEU A 193 13.45 4.51 -9.89
C LEU A 193 14.63 3.54 -9.75
N ALA A 194 14.71 2.78 -8.65
CA ALA A 194 15.76 1.79 -8.46
C ALA A 194 15.65 0.63 -9.47
N LEU A 195 14.43 0.15 -9.71
CA LEU A 195 14.13 -0.89 -10.70
C LEU A 195 14.40 -0.42 -12.13
N ILE A 196 13.98 0.80 -12.50
CA ILE A 196 14.21 1.40 -13.83
C ILE A 196 15.69 1.65 -14.10
N ARG A 197 16.51 1.89 -13.06
CA ARG A 197 17.96 2.10 -13.23
C ARG A 197 18.75 0.81 -13.15
N GLY A 198 18.11 -0.32 -12.85
CA GLY A 198 18.76 -1.61 -12.67
C GLY A 198 19.77 -1.65 -11.51
N ARG A 199 19.75 -0.66 -10.59
CA ARG A 199 20.76 -0.54 -9.54
C ARG A 199 20.77 -1.77 -8.64
N ARG A 200 21.93 -2.40 -8.49
CA ARG A 200 22.29 -3.22 -7.33
C ARG A 200 23.06 -2.31 -6.39
N ALA A 201 22.94 -2.50 -5.07
CA ALA A 201 23.69 -1.65 -4.13
C ALA A 201 25.19 -1.90 -4.25
#